data_AF-A0A960MAW5-F1
#
_entry.id   AF-A0A960MAW5-F1
#
_cell.length_a   1.000
_cell.length_b   1.000
_cell.length_c   1.000
_cell.angle_alpha   90.00
_cell.angle_beta   90.00
_cell.angle_gamma   90.00
#
_symmetry.space_group_name_H-M   'P 1'
#
loop_
_entity.id
_entity.type
_entity.pdbx_description
1 polymer ?
#
loop_
_entity_poly.entity_id
_entity_poly.type
_entity_poly.pdbx_seq_one_letter_code
_entity_poly.pdbx_strand_id
1 'polypeptide(L)'
;MKKFLWILLLPFSLFAAGPMTHLYFAEKWAEQNPIATQEALRDFVLGNLFPDIRYVANIPREWTHAEVYSIEEVGASRTPFEGGMKLHAFVDIVRENFVEKTGIYAYVIPYAEGHPATLLKFIEEEILADLFDGRKYSYCLDWIIQEELQFALTEDLVDHWHSRLRYCMNTRPSWLLWFASGQSRFGVPGNVIYNWSYLLPKLAQEPVFRNHVEQMLRHVESAIRGGYGIPVFTNLNGFK
;
A
#
# COMPACT_ATOMS: atom_id res chain seq x y z
N MET A 1 8.96 14.60 27.28
CA MET A 1 9.72 15.29 26.20
C MET A 1 11.08 14.61 25.93
N LYS A 2 11.09 13.32 25.55
CA LYS A 2 12.31 12.57 25.16
C LYS A 2 12.07 11.61 23.98
N LYS A 3 10.95 11.73 23.25
CA LYS A 3 10.56 10.80 22.19
C LYS A 3 10.97 11.21 20.76
N PHE A 4 11.54 12.40 20.56
CA PHE A 4 11.75 12.95 19.21
C PHE A 4 13.15 12.77 18.61
N LEU A 5 14.15 12.29 19.38
CA LEU A 5 15.55 12.33 18.93
C LEU A 5 16.10 11.03 18.32
N TRP A 6 15.36 9.92 18.38
CA TRP A 6 15.83 8.62 17.87
C TRP A 6 15.46 8.33 16.41
N ILE A 7 14.69 9.20 15.77
CA ILE A 7 14.17 8.99 14.40
C ILE A 7 15.26 9.17 13.31
N LEU A 8 16.43 9.72 13.64
CA LEU A 8 17.43 10.15 12.66
C LEU A 8 18.56 9.14 12.33
N LEU A 9 18.64 7.97 12.99
CA LEU A 9 19.82 7.10 12.86
C LEU A 9 19.54 5.63 12.47
N LEU A 10 18.29 5.24 12.20
CA LEU A 10 17.98 3.87 11.79
C LEU A 10 17.78 3.76 10.27
N PRO A 11 18.31 2.69 9.62
CA PRO A 11 18.13 2.48 8.19
C PRO A 11 16.64 2.40 7.88
N PHE A 12 16.22 3.30 7.02
CA PHE A 12 14.84 3.71 6.90
C PHE A 12 14.32 3.07 5.62
N SER A 13 14.02 1.78 5.69
CA SER A 13 13.42 0.99 4.61
C SER A 13 11.95 1.36 4.40
N LEU A 14 11.68 2.48 3.73
CA LEU A 14 10.34 3.05 3.58
C LEU A 14 9.45 2.39 2.48
N PHE A 15 8.98 1.18 2.74
CA PHE A 15 7.82 0.51 2.10
C PHE A 15 7.71 0.35 0.59
N ALA A 16 7.68 -0.91 0.18
CA ALA A 16 7.06 -1.36 -1.05
C ALA A 16 5.66 -1.90 -0.72
N ALA A 17 4.61 -1.08 -0.86
CA ALA A 17 3.22 -1.57 -0.96
C ALA A 17 2.18 -0.50 -1.31
N GLY A 18 2.47 0.79 -1.13
CA GLY A 18 1.46 1.80 -1.34
C GLY A 18 0.37 1.73 -0.27
N PRO A 19 0.68 2.15 0.98
CA PRO A 19 -0.28 2.08 2.08
C PRO A 19 -1.54 2.92 1.80
N MET A 20 -1.46 3.98 0.99
CA MET A 20 -2.65 4.75 0.61
C MET A 20 -3.56 3.96 -0.31
N THR A 21 -2.99 3.18 -1.23
CA THR A 21 -3.73 2.28 -2.13
C THR A 21 -4.47 1.21 -1.34
N HIS A 22 -3.80 0.57 -0.38
CA HIS A 22 -4.45 -0.40 0.49
C HIS A 22 -5.52 0.24 1.40
N LEU A 23 -5.28 1.43 1.94
CA LEU A 23 -6.29 2.17 2.72
C LEU A 23 -7.51 2.54 1.88
N TYR A 24 -7.29 3.00 0.65
CA TYR A 24 -8.36 3.34 -0.28
C TYR A 24 -9.28 2.13 -0.49
N PHE A 25 -8.71 0.96 -0.77
CA PHE A 25 -9.51 -0.25 -0.97
C PHE A 25 -10.13 -0.79 0.33
N ALA A 26 -9.49 -0.61 1.48
CA ALA A 26 -10.12 -0.89 2.78
C ALA A 26 -11.36 -0.03 3.01
N GLU A 27 -11.32 1.27 2.66
CA GLU A 27 -12.51 2.12 2.69
C GLU A 27 -13.58 1.61 1.73
N LYS A 28 -13.23 1.31 0.47
CA LYS A 28 -14.19 0.83 -0.54
C LYS A 28 -14.85 -0.49 -0.15
N TRP A 29 -14.12 -1.38 0.52
CA TRP A 29 -14.67 -2.62 1.05
C TRP A 29 -15.61 -2.35 2.23
N ALA A 30 -15.22 -1.50 3.18
CA ALA A 30 -16.03 -1.16 4.36
C ALA A 30 -17.31 -0.37 4.03
N GLU A 31 -17.31 0.42 2.95
CA GLU A 31 -18.51 1.07 2.41
C GLU A 31 -19.58 0.05 1.98
N GLN A 32 -19.17 -1.13 1.53
CA GLN A 32 -20.06 -2.19 1.03
C GLN A 32 -20.37 -3.26 2.09
N ASN A 33 -19.46 -3.42 3.05
CA ASN A 33 -19.54 -4.38 4.15
C ASN A 33 -19.43 -3.62 5.47
N PRO A 34 -20.51 -2.97 5.94
CA PRO A 34 -20.46 -2.09 7.10
C PRO A 34 -19.92 -2.82 8.33
N ILE A 35 -18.84 -2.27 8.89
CA ILE A 35 -18.22 -2.78 10.12
C ILE A 35 -18.96 -2.18 11.32
N ALA A 36 -19.45 -3.04 12.21
CA ALA A 36 -20.43 -2.68 13.23
C ALA A 36 -19.95 -1.67 14.28
N THR A 37 -18.64 -1.60 14.55
CA THR A 37 -18.06 -0.72 15.57
C THR A 37 -16.80 -0.02 15.08
N GLN A 38 -16.44 1.10 15.74
CA GLN A 38 -15.22 1.83 15.44
C GLN A 38 -13.96 1.03 15.79
N GLU A 39 -14.02 0.21 16.85
CA GLU A 39 -12.94 -0.70 17.23
C GLU A 39 -12.73 -1.78 16.17
N ALA A 40 -13.81 -2.37 15.66
CA ALA A 40 -13.70 -3.36 14.59
C ALA A 40 -13.19 -2.74 13.28
N LEU A 41 -13.59 -1.50 12.96
CA LEU A 41 -13.06 -0.77 11.79
C LEU A 41 -11.56 -0.48 11.97
N ARG A 42 -11.15 -0.04 13.17
CA ARG A 42 -9.73 0.15 13.50
C ARG A 42 -8.96 -1.13 13.29
N ASP A 43 -9.42 -2.24 13.87
CA ASP A 43 -8.70 -3.52 13.82
C ASP A 43 -8.61 -4.04 12.38
N PHE A 44 -9.66 -3.84 11.57
CA PHE A 44 -9.65 -4.13 10.14
C PHE A 44 -8.61 -3.28 9.37
N VAL A 45 -8.56 -1.98 9.63
CA VAL A 45 -7.58 -1.07 9.01
C VAL A 45 -6.14 -1.45 9.40
N LEU A 46 -5.91 -1.76 10.68
CA LEU A 46 -4.62 -2.25 11.17
C LEU A 46 -4.24 -3.54 10.44
N GLY A 47 -5.15 -4.50 10.36
CA GLY A 47 -4.93 -5.76 9.64
C GLY A 47 -4.61 -5.58 8.16
N ASN A 48 -5.24 -4.60 7.50
CA ASN A 48 -5.00 -4.31 6.09
C ASN A 48 -3.65 -3.61 5.83
N LEU A 49 -3.11 -2.92 6.83
CA LEU A 49 -1.80 -2.29 6.74
C LEU A 49 -0.68 -3.17 7.30
N PHE A 50 -0.98 -4.12 8.16
CA PHE A 50 0.00 -4.93 8.86
C PHE A 50 0.97 -5.74 7.97
N PRO A 51 0.57 -6.35 6.84
CA PRO A 51 1.39 -7.35 6.17
C PRO A 51 2.80 -6.91 5.78
N ASP A 52 2.98 -5.63 5.46
CA ASP A 52 4.26 -5.06 5.05
C ASP A 52 5.21 -4.73 6.20
N ILE A 53 4.79 -4.93 7.45
CA ILE A 53 5.67 -4.87 8.62
C ILE A 53 6.91 -5.74 8.46
N ARG A 54 6.82 -6.78 7.61
CA ARG A 54 7.93 -7.63 7.21
C ARG A 54 9.19 -6.89 6.75
N TYR A 55 9.07 -5.71 6.14
CA TYR A 55 10.22 -4.93 5.70
C TYR A 55 10.98 -4.28 6.86
N VAL A 56 10.31 -4.10 8.01
CA VAL A 56 10.88 -3.56 9.25
C VAL A 56 11.31 -4.69 10.17
N ALA A 57 10.48 -5.73 10.27
CA ALA A 57 10.72 -6.94 11.06
C ALA A 57 11.76 -7.89 10.44
N ASN A 58 12.06 -7.74 9.15
CA ASN A 58 12.90 -8.67 8.39
C ASN A 58 12.41 -10.12 8.51
N ILE A 59 11.10 -10.32 8.35
CA ILE A 59 10.45 -11.64 8.41
C ILE A 59 9.94 -12.09 7.03
N PRO A 60 9.70 -13.40 6.82
CA PRO A 60 9.18 -13.92 5.57
C PRO A 60 7.80 -13.36 5.22
N ARG A 61 7.46 -13.38 3.91
CA ARG A 61 6.19 -12.81 3.42
C ARG A 61 4.99 -13.61 3.93
N GLU A 62 5.13 -14.93 3.85
CA GLU A 62 4.15 -15.94 4.20
C GLU A 62 3.74 -15.91 5.68
N TRP A 63 4.51 -15.23 6.54
CA TRP A 63 4.12 -15.04 7.94
C TRP A 63 3.08 -13.96 8.11
N THR A 64 3.04 -12.99 7.21
CA THR A 64 2.26 -11.74 7.37
C THR A 64 1.25 -11.53 6.25
N HIS A 65 1.38 -12.26 5.15
CA HIS A 65 0.43 -12.22 4.03
C HIS A 65 -0.40 -13.49 4.07
N ALA A 66 -1.68 -13.34 4.38
CA ALA A 66 -2.63 -14.44 4.32
C ALA A 66 -2.79 -14.93 2.87
N GLU A 67 -2.93 -16.25 2.70
CA GLU A 67 -3.47 -16.78 1.45
C GLU A 67 -4.95 -16.40 1.35
N VAL A 68 -5.35 -15.92 0.17
CA VAL A 68 -6.74 -15.53 -0.11
C VAL A 68 -7.06 -15.89 -1.56
N TYR A 69 -8.20 -16.55 -1.76
CA TYR A 69 -8.62 -17.00 -3.08
C TYR A 69 -9.84 -16.24 -3.61
N SER A 70 -10.54 -15.53 -2.73
CA SER A 70 -11.79 -14.85 -3.03
C SER A 70 -12.04 -13.65 -2.11
N ILE A 71 -12.88 -12.71 -2.54
CA ILE A 71 -13.22 -11.54 -1.71
C ILE A 71 -14.15 -11.94 -0.56
N GLU A 72 -14.92 -13.00 -0.74
CA GLU A 72 -15.83 -13.56 0.27
C GLU A 72 -15.09 -14.01 1.52
N GLU A 73 -13.85 -14.50 1.37
CA GLU A 73 -12.99 -14.88 2.50
C GLU A 73 -12.62 -13.71 3.41
N VAL A 74 -12.63 -12.47 2.90
CA VAL A 74 -12.42 -11.25 3.71
C VAL A 74 -13.57 -11.09 4.70
N GLY A 75 -14.82 -11.22 4.24
CA GLY A 75 -16.01 -11.11 5.08
C GLY A 75 -16.25 -12.32 5.99
N ALA A 76 -15.72 -13.49 5.63
CA ALA A 76 -15.82 -14.71 6.42
C ALA A 76 -14.71 -14.87 7.48
N SER A 77 -13.78 -13.91 7.57
CA SER A 77 -12.69 -13.93 8.56
C SER A 77 -13.19 -13.94 10.01
N ARG A 78 -12.40 -14.53 10.91
CA ARG A 78 -12.80 -14.71 12.32
C ARG A 78 -12.73 -13.40 13.10
N THR A 79 -11.78 -12.54 12.73
CA THR A 79 -11.60 -11.22 13.33
C THR A 79 -11.53 -10.15 12.24
N PRO A 80 -11.85 -8.88 12.58
CA PRO A 80 -11.68 -7.78 11.64
C PRO A 80 -10.22 -7.65 11.16
N PHE A 81 -9.25 -7.85 12.03
CA PHE A 81 -7.83 -7.83 11.69
C PHE A 81 -7.46 -8.89 10.63
N GLU A 82 -7.91 -10.13 10.80
CA GLU A 82 -7.72 -11.20 9.80
C GLU A 82 -8.40 -10.83 8.47
N GLY A 83 -9.60 -10.23 8.52
CA GLY A 83 -10.27 -9.66 7.35
C GLY A 83 -9.39 -8.66 6.63
N GLY A 84 -8.83 -7.69 7.36
CA GLY A 84 -7.91 -6.70 6.81
C GLY A 84 -6.71 -7.33 6.12
N MET A 85 -6.04 -8.31 6.75
CA MET A 85 -4.88 -9.00 6.16
C MET A 85 -5.24 -9.72 4.86
N LYS A 86 -6.42 -10.35 4.80
CA LYS A 86 -6.90 -10.99 3.56
C LYS A 86 -7.24 -9.97 2.48
N LEU A 87 -7.84 -8.83 2.85
CA LEU A 87 -8.10 -7.76 1.88
C LEU A 87 -6.79 -7.24 1.29
N HIS A 88 -5.77 -7.04 2.12
CA HIS A 88 -4.44 -6.65 1.66
C HIS A 88 -3.91 -7.61 0.60
N ALA A 89 -3.89 -8.91 0.91
CA ALA A 89 -3.42 -9.93 -0.02
C ALA A 89 -4.26 -10.00 -1.30
N PHE A 90 -5.58 -9.82 -1.19
CA PHE A 90 -6.49 -9.82 -2.33
C PHE A 90 -6.20 -8.64 -3.27
N VAL A 91 -6.05 -7.43 -2.71
CA VAL A 91 -5.69 -6.22 -3.46
C VAL A 91 -4.36 -6.41 -4.19
N ASP A 92 -3.34 -6.95 -3.51
CA ASP A 92 -2.04 -7.25 -4.10
C ASP A 92 -2.17 -8.15 -5.34
N ILE A 93 -2.94 -9.25 -5.23
CA ILE A 93 -3.16 -10.20 -6.32
C ILE A 93 -3.89 -9.54 -7.49
N VAL A 94 -4.98 -8.83 -7.22
CA VAL A 94 -5.81 -8.22 -8.28
C VAL A 94 -5.04 -7.09 -8.99
N ARG A 95 -4.34 -6.25 -8.22
CA ARG A 95 -3.53 -5.15 -8.76
C ARG A 95 -2.36 -5.66 -9.59
N GLU A 96 -1.65 -6.70 -9.14
CA GLU A 96 -0.53 -7.25 -9.92
C GLU A 96 -1.01 -7.87 -11.24
N ASN A 97 -2.10 -8.66 -11.20
CA ASN A 97 -2.73 -9.19 -12.41
C ASN A 97 -3.14 -8.09 -13.40
N PHE A 98 -3.65 -6.97 -12.89
CA PHE A 98 -3.99 -5.82 -13.72
C PHE A 98 -2.73 -5.22 -14.37
N VAL A 99 -1.70 -4.94 -13.59
CA VAL A 99 -0.43 -4.33 -14.05
C VAL A 99 0.26 -5.19 -15.11
N GLU A 100 0.33 -6.51 -14.91
CA GLU A 100 0.91 -7.43 -15.90
C GLU A 100 0.15 -7.40 -17.23
N LYS A 101 -1.19 -7.36 -17.17
CA LYS A 101 -2.04 -7.40 -18.37
C LYS A 101 -2.08 -6.08 -19.14
N THR A 102 -1.95 -4.94 -18.47
CA THR A 102 -1.94 -3.64 -19.16
C THR A 102 -0.60 -3.31 -19.82
N GLY A 103 0.49 -3.99 -19.44
CA GLY A 103 1.82 -3.72 -19.98
C GLY A 103 2.37 -2.35 -19.57
N ILE A 104 1.83 -1.73 -18.52
CA ILE A 104 2.20 -0.37 -18.07
C ILE A 104 3.70 -0.23 -17.79
N TYR A 105 4.40 -1.33 -17.44
CA TYR A 105 5.85 -1.31 -17.21
C TYR A 105 6.65 -0.79 -18.41
N ALA A 106 6.18 -0.96 -19.65
CA ALA A 106 6.84 -0.40 -20.83
C ALA A 106 7.02 1.13 -20.75
N TYR A 107 6.10 1.83 -20.08
CA TYR A 107 6.13 3.28 -19.88
C TYR A 107 6.94 3.69 -18.64
N VAL A 108 7.13 2.78 -17.68
CA VAL A 108 7.84 3.05 -16.42
C VAL A 108 9.34 2.78 -16.55
N ILE A 109 9.72 1.73 -17.28
CA ILE A 109 11.10 1.26 -17.46
C ILE A 109 12.10 2.39 -17.80
N PRO A 110 11.80 3.34 -18.71
CA PRO A 110 12.74 4.41 -19.07
C PRO A 110 13.19 5.29 -17.89
N TYR A 111 12.42 5.30 -16.80
CA TYR A 111 12.63 6.17 -15.65
C TYR A 111 13.07 5.39 -14.39
N ALA A 112 12.98 4.07 -14.43
CA ALA A 112 12.97 3.24 -13.23
C ALA A 112 14.34 2.77 -12.76
N GLU A 113 15.41 3.01 -13.52
CA GLU A 113 16.78 2.64 -13.10
C GLU A 113 16.88 1.18 -12.61
N GLY A 114 16.17 0.25 -13.28
CA GLY A 114 16.13 -1.17 -12.91
C GLY A 114 15.05 -1.57 -11.89
N HIS A 115 14.22 -0.64 -11.41
CA HIS A 115 13.20 -0.87 -10.38
C HIS A 115 11.76 -0.46 -10.81
N PRO A 116 11.23 -0.99 -11.92
CA PRO A 116 9.96 -0.53 -12.51
C PRO A 116 8.75 -0.78 -11.59
N ALA A 117 8.70 -1.90 -10.88
CA ALA A 117 7.63 -2.20 -9.92
C ALA A 117 7.56 -1.16 -8.79
N THR A 118 8.71 -0.79 -8.23
CA THR A 118 8.80 0.20 -7.15
C THR A 118 8.40 1.59 -7.63
N LEU A 119 8.92 2.04 -8.77
CA LEU A 119 8.56 3.36 -9.30
C LEU A 119 7.07 3.44 -9.64
N LEU A 120 6.49 2.40 -10.24
CA LEU A 120 5.06 2.37 -10.55
C LEU A 120 4.20 2.54 -9.30
N LYS A 121 4.50 1.83 -8.20
CA LYS A 121 3.78 1.99 -6.93
C LYS A 121 3.85 3.43 -6.41
N PHE A 122 5.01 4.09 -6.52
CA PHE A 122 5.11 5.51 -6.15
C PHE A 122 4.29 6.43 -7.07
N ILE A 123 4.24 6.16 -8.37
CA ILE A 123 3.42 6.93 -9.31
C ILE A 123 1.93 6.79 -8.94
N GLU A 124 1.50 5.57 -8.65
CA GLU A 124 0.13 5.27 -8.23
C GLU A 124 -0.24 6.02 -6.95
N GLU A 125 0.60 5.98 -5.91
CA GLU A 125 0.39 6.70 -4.66
C GLU A 125 0.38 8.22 -4.85
N GLU A 126 1.25 8.77 -5.72
CA GLU A 126 1.35 10.21 -5.98
C GLU A 126 0.08 10.75 -6.62
N ILE A 127 -0.52 9.97 -7.53
CA ILE A 127 -1.81 10.30 -8.14
C ILE A 127 -2.95 10.10 -7.14
N LEU A 128 -2.93 9.01 -6.37
CA LEU A 128 -3.97 8.70 -5.39
C LEU A 128 -4.03 9.73 -4.26
N ALA A 129 -2.91 10.36 -3.90
CA ALA A 129 -2.85 11.42 -2.90
C ALA A 129 -3.72 12.66 -3.25
N ASP A 130 -4.10 12.84 -4.52
CA ASP A 130 -5.05 13.89 -4.95
C ASP A 130 -6.52 13.46 -4.81
N LEU A 131 -6.78 12.15 -4.72
CA LEU A 131 -8.12 11.55 -4.78
C LEU A 131 -8.60 11.02 -3.42
N PHE A 132 -7.68 10.75 -2.49
CA PHE A 132 -7.98 10.05 -1.26
C PHE A 132 -7.20 10.61 -0.07
N ASP A 133 -7.92 10.97 1.00
CA ASP A 133 -7.34 11.42 2.25
C ASP A 133 -7.20 10.26 3.25
N GLY A 134 -6.04 9.59 3.21
CA GLY A 134 -5.70 8.51 4.15
C GLY A 134 -5.45 8.98 5.59
N ARG A 135 -5.26 10.28 5.83
CA ARG A 135 -4.97 10.82 7.18
C ARG A 135 -6.10 10.58 8.16
N LYS A 136 -7.34 10.44 7.67
CA LYS A 136 -8.52 10.11 8.50
C LYS A 136 -8.39 8.77 9.22
N TYR A 137 -7.51 7.87 8.79
CA TYR A 137 -7.25 6.58 9.44
C TYR A 137 -6.01 6.60 10.36
N SER A 138 -5.32 7.73 10.50
CA SER A 138 -4.13 7.83 11.33
C SER A 138 -4.38 7.52 12.81
N TYR A 139 -5.60 7.73 13.31
CA TYR A 139 -6.00 7.39 14.68
C TYR A 139 -5.93 5.88 14.95
N CYS A 140 -6.06 5.05 13.90
CA CYS A 140 -6.00 3.60 14.07
C CYS A 140 -4.63 3.17 14.60
N LEU A 141 -3.58 3.86 14.16
CA LEU A 141 -2.19 3.58 14.48
C LEU A 141 -1.80 4.00 15.91
N ASP A 142 -2.69 4.66 16.66
CA ASP A 142 -2.46 4.99 18.09
C ASP A 142 -2.61 3.76 19.00
N TRP A 143 -3.04 2.63 18.45
CA TRP A 143 -3.26 1.38 19.14
C TRP A 143 -2.29 0.33 18.64
N ILE A 144 -1.81 -0.52 19.55
CA ILE A 144 -1.17 -1.79 19.24
C ILE A 144 -2.13 -2.85 19.77
N ILE A 145 -2.56 -3.77 18.91
CA ILE A 145 -3.51 -4.83 19.30
C ILE A 145 -2.79 -6.18 19.46
N GLN A 146 -3.43 -7.10 20.18
CA GLN A 146 -2.82 -8.39 20.51
C GLN A 146 -2.51 -9.21 19.25
N GLU A 147 -3.36 -9.12 18.22
CA GLU A 147 -3.21 -9.79 16.94
C GLU A 147 -1.92 -9.39 16.21
N GLU A 148 -1.46 -8.14 16.33
CA GLU A 148 -0.19 -7.70 15.75
C GLU A 148 1.01 -8.36 16.44
N LEU A 149 0.91 -8.53 17.76
CA LEU A 149 1.96 -9.13 18.60
C LEU A 149 2.04 -10.66 18.44
N GLN A 150 0.99 -11.31 17.91
CA GLN A 150 0.97 -12.76 17.68
C GLN A 150 2.02 -13.22 16.66
N PHE A 151 2.51 -12.34 15.79
CA PHE A 151 3.56 -12.65 14.80
C PHE A 151 4.98 -12.60 15.39
N ALA A 152 5.11 -12.86 16.69
CA ALA A 152 6.35 -12.79 17.49
C ALA A 152 7.06 -11.42 17.43
N LEU A 153 6.28 -10.36 17.26
CA LEU A 153 6.78 -8.99 17.18
C LEU A 153 6.83 -8.34 18.56
N THR A 154 7.74 -7.39 18.74
CA THR A 154 7.77 -6.54 19.94
C THR A 154 6.91 -5.30 19.73
N GLU A 155 6.37 -4.73 20.81
CA GLU A 155 5.64 -3.45 20.75
C GLU A 155 6.46 -2.34 20.10
N ASP A 156 7.76 -2.25 20.40
CA ASP A 156 8.67 -1.27 19.79
C ASP A 156 8.72 -1.39 18.26
N LEU A 157 8.63 -2.61 17.73
CA LEU A 157 8.67 -2.84 16.29
C LEU A 157 7.36 -2.45 15.62
N VAL A 158 6.22 -2.75 16.25
CA VAL A 158 4.89 -2.34 15.79
C VAL A 158 4.76 -0.82 15.86
N ASP A 159 5.21 -0.18 16.94
CA ASP A 159 5.21 1.29 17.06
C ASP A 159 6.07 1.95 15.97
N HIS A 160 7.21 1.35 15.64
CA HIS A 160 8.06 1.82 14.53
C HIS A 160 7.37 1.66 13.17
N TRP A 161 6.68 0.53 12.94
CA TRP A 161 5.86 0.32 11.75
C TRP A 161 4.74 1.37 11.65
N HIS A 162 3.99 1.59 12.73
CA HIS A 162 2.93 2.60 12.82
C HIS A 162 3.43 4.01 12.56
N SER A 163 4.59 4.37 13.12
CA SER A 163 5.22 5.66 12.91
C SER A 163 5.54 5.90 11.43
N ARG A 164 6.01 4.87 10.71
CA ARG A 164 6.28 4.97 9.28
C ARG A 164 5.01 5.03 8.44
N LEU A 165 3.97 4.28 8.80
CA LEU A 165 2.66 4.36 8.13
C LEU A 165 2.07 5.77 8.25
N ARG A 166 2.11 6.37 9.45
CA ARG A 166 1.72 7.77 9.64
C ARG A 166 2.48 8.70 8.73
N TYR A 167 3.78 8.49 8.57
CA TYR A 167 4.60 9.32 7.70
C TYR A 167 4.16 9.23 6.24
N CYS A 168 3.82 8.03 5.75
CA CYS A 168 3.30 7.84 4.40
C CYS A 168 1.90 8.45 4.23
N MET A 169 1.02 8.32 5.23
CA MET A 169 -0.33 8.90 5.18
C MET A 169 -0.34 10.44 5.20
N ASN A 170 0.66 11.05 5.86
CA ASN A 170 0.72 12.50 6.04
C ASN A 170 1.64 13.21 5.05
N THR A 171 2.35 12.48 4.19
CA THR A 171 3.37 13.06 3.31
C THR A 171 3.12 12.61 1.88
N ARG A 172 3.05 13.57 0.96
CA ARG A 172 2.96 13.26 -0.46
C ARG A 172 4.17 12.40 -0.90
N PRO A 173 4.00 11.34 -1.72
CA PRO A 173 5.07 10.42 -2.07
C PRO A 173 6.34 11.07 -2.65
N SER A 174 6.21 12.14 -3.45
CA SER A 174 7.37 12.90 -3.93
C SER A 174 8.22 13.50 -2.80
N TRP A 175 7.57 14.10 -1.80
CA TRP A 175 8.26 14.64 -0.62
C TRP A 175 8.86 13.55 0.26
N LEU A 176 8.12 12.46 0.44
CA LEU A 176 8.54 11.26 1.16
C LEU A 176 9.86 10.71 0.57
N LEU A 177 9.96 10.59 -0.75
CA LEU A 177 11.19 10.19 -1.44
C LEU A 177 12.33 11.19 -1.23
N TRP A 178 12.04 12.49 -1.27
CA TRP A 178 13.06 13.52 -1.04
C TRP A 178 13.69 13.40 0.35
N PHE A 179 12.87 13.25 1.40
CA PHE A 179 13.38 13.02 2.76
C PHE A 179 14.14 11.69 2.89
N ALA A 180 13.79 10.71 2.07
CA ALA A 180 14.37 9.38 2.10
C ALA A 180 15.69 9.25 1.32
N SER A 181 16.03 10.21 0.46
CA SER A 181 17.07 10.07 -0.57
C SER A 181 18.52 10.01 -0.06
N GLY A 182 18.76 10.26 1.23
CA GLY A 182 20.10 10.25 1.83
C GLY A 182 20.72 8.85 1.97
N GLN A 183 19.97 7.77 1.72
CA GLN A 183 20.44 6.39 1.86
C GLN A 183 19.81 5.50 0.78
N SER A 184 20.45 4.37 0.48
CA SER A 184 19.83 3.30 -0.33
C SER A 184 18.64 2.71 0.42
N ARG A 185 17.50 2.59 -0.27
CA ARG A 185 16.25 2.03 0.26
C ARG A 185 15.56 1.28 -0.87
N PHE A 186 14.84 0.18 -0.59
CA PHE A 186 14.16 -0.63 -1.63
C PHE A 186 15.09 -1.38 -2.58
N GLY A 187 16.37 -1.52 -2.21
CA GLY A 187 17.40 -1.90 -3.17
C GLY A 187 17.68 -0.81 -4.23
N VAL A 188 17.04 0.36 -4.10
CA VAL A 188 17.20 1.52 -4.97
C VAL A 188 18.24 2.46 -4.35
N PRO A 189 19.30 2.84 -5.09
CA PRO A 189 20.28 3.81 -4.61
C PRO A 189 19.66 5.17 -4.23
N GLY A 190 20.19 5.82 -3.19
CA GLY A 190 19.64 7.09 -2.68
C GLY A 190 19.61 8.22 -3.72
N ASN A 191 20.58 8.26 -4.65
CA ASN A 191 20.57 9.21 -5.78
C ASN A 191 19.44 8.94 -6.77
N VAL A 192 19.04 7.68 -6.97
CA VAL A 192 17.88 7.32 -7.81
C VAL A 192 16.59 7.76 -7.10
N ILE A 193 16.47 7.51 -5.80
CA ILE A 193 15.35 8.00 -4.97
C ILE A 193 15.23 9.53 -5.04
N TYR A 194 16.37 10.24 -4.95
CA TYR A 194 16.43 11.69 -5.12
C TYR A 194 15.92 12.14 -6.49
N ASN A 195 16.33 11.47 -7.56
CA ASN A 195 15.84 11.80 -8.91
C ASN A 195 14.34 11.56 -9.02
N TRP A 196 13.85 10.44 -8.48
CA TRP A 196 12.43 10.14 -8.46
C TRP A 196 11.61 11.18 -7.70
N SER A 197 12.11 11.77 -6.61
CA SER A 197 11.34 12.78 -5.86
C SER A 197 10.92 13.98 -6.71
N TYR A 198 11.73 14.38 -7.71
CA TYR A 198 11.39 15.47 -8.64
C TYR A 198 10.67 14.98 -9.90
N LEU A 199 10.87 13.72 -10.27
CA LEU A 199 10.26 13.13 -11.45
C LEU A 199 8.80 12.75 -11.18
N LEU A 200 8.50 12.27 -9.98
CA LEU A 200 7.19 11.73 -9.61
C LEU A 200 6.03 12.70 -9.85
N PRO A 201 6.12 14.00 -9.46
CA PRO A 201 5.05 14.95 -9.74
C PRO A 201 4.81 15.14 -11.23
N LYS A 202 5.83 14.99 -12.09
CA LYS A 202 5.71 15.09 -13.54
C LYS A 202 5.02 13.87 -14.12
N LEU A 203 5.50 12.67 -13.75
CA LEU A 203 4.87 11.40 -14.17
C LEU A 203 3.42 11.34 -13.72
N ALA A 204 3.09 11.83 -12.53
CA ALA A 204 1.71 11.89 -12.05
C ALA A 204 0.78 12.79 -12.89
N GLN A 205 1.32 13.71 -13.69
CA GLN A 205 0.54 14.51 -14.64
C GLN A 205 0.40 13.85 -16.02
N GLU A 206 1.22 12.86 -16.35
CA GLU A 206 1.18 12.23 -17.67
C GLU A 206 -0.12 11.45 -17.86
N PRO A 207 -0.83 11.64 -18.99
CA PRO A 207 -2.12 10.98 -19.24
C PRO A 207 -2.07 9.46 -19.12
N VAL A 208 -0.96 8.83 -19.53
CA VAL A 208 -0.79 7.38 -19.48
C VAL A 208 -0.88 6.84 -18.05
N PHE A 209 -0.25 7.52 -17.08
CA PHE A 209 -0.24 7.09 -15.68
C PHE A 209 -1.54 7.43 -14.96
N ARG A 210 -2.13 8.59 -15.24
CA ARG A 210 -3.48 8.93 -14.72
C ARG A 210 -4.53 7.93 -15.17
N ASN A 211 -4.54 7.60 -16.46
CA ASN A 211 -5.45 6.62 -17.03
C ASN A 211 -5.21 5.21 -16.45
N HIS A 212 -3.94 4.82 -16.26
CA HIS A 212 -3.59 3.58 -15.56
C HIS A 212 -4.17 3.52 -14.15
N VAL A 213 -3.94 4.55 -13.33
CA VAL A 213 -4.44 4.60 -11.94
C VAL A 213 -5.96 4.54 -11.91
N GLU A 214 -6.63 5.36 -12.71
CA GLU A 214 -8.10 5.35 -12.76
C GLU A 214 -8.68 3.99 -13.16
N GLN A 215 -8.08 3.33 -14.17
CA GLN A 215 -8.51 1.99 -14.57
C GLN A 215 -8.19 0.94 -13.51
N MET A 216 -7.04 1.03 -12.85
CA MET A 216 -6.64 0.15 -11.76
C MET A 216 -7.63 0.25 -10.59
N LEU A 217 -7.94 1.47 -10.13
CA LEU A 217 -8.92 1.71 -9.07
C LEU A 217 -10.28 1.11 -9.42
N ARG A 218 -10.80 1.40 -10.62
CA ARG A 218 -12.06 0.82 -11.10
C ARG A 218 -12.03 -0.70 -11.17
N HIS A 219 -10.93 -1.29 -11.61
CA HIS A 219 -10.78 -2.74 -11.73
C HIS A 219 -10.79 -3.43 -10.37
N VAL A 220 -10.00 -2.95 -9.42
CA VAL A 220 -9.92 -3.52 -8.07
C VAL A 220 -11.23 -3.27 -7.31
N GLU A 221 -11.85 -2.09 -7.43
CA GLU A 221 -13.18 -1.82 -6.86
C GLU A 221 -14.24 -2.79 -7.40
N SER A 222 -14.22 -3.08 -8.71
CA SER A 222 -15.14 -4.05 -9.31
C SER A 222 -14.91 -5.46 -8.76
N ALA A 223 -13.65 -5.85 -8.55
CA ALA A 223 -13.32 -7.13 -7.94
C ALA A 223 -13.79 -7.20 -6.47
N ILE A 224 -13.66 -6.10 -5.71
CA ILE A 224 -14.17 -5.97 -4.34
C ILE A 224 -15.69 -6.13 -4.28
N ARG A 225 -16.43 -5.60 -5.28
CA ARG A 225 -17.90 -5.69 -5.36
C ARG A 225 -18.46 -7.08 -5.66
N GLY A 226 -17.62 -8.11 -5.78
CA GLY A 226 -18.05 -9.44 -6.19
C GLY A 226 -18.42 -9.52 -7.68
N GLY A 227 -17.95 -8.56 -8.48
CA GLY A 227 -18.11 -8.57 -9.94
C GLY A 227 -17.21 -9.62 -10.59
N TYR A 228 -17.62 -10.90 -10.49
CA TYR A 228 -17.01 -12.11 -11.05
C TYR A 228 -15.67 -12.50 -10.41
N GLY A 229 -15.51 -13.81 -10.10
CA GLY A 229 -14.21 -14.39 -9.74
C GLY A 229 -13.14 -13.98 -10.75
N ILE A 230 -11.92 -13.73 -10.27
CA ILE A 230 -10.73 -13.19 -10.99
C ILE A 230 -11.08 -12.75 -12.43
N PRO A 231 -11.40 -11.46 -12.67
CA PRO A 231 -11.92 -11.01 -13.96
C PRO A 231 -11.05 -11.49 -15.13
N VAL A 232 -11.63 -12.33 -15.99
CA VAL A 232 -11.05 -12.67 -17.30
C VAL A 232 -11.23 -11.43 -18.17
N PHE A 233 -10.12 -10.84 -18.59
CA PHE A 233 -10.11 -9.58 -19.32
C PHE A 233 -10.75 -9.75 -20.68
N THR A 234 -11.80 -8.98 -20.97
CA THR A 234 -12.19 -8.68 -22.35
C THR A 234 -11.44 -7.43 -22.80
N ASN A 235 -10.36 -7.63 -23.57
CA ASN A 235 -9.62 -6.67 -24.39
C ASN A 235 -9.68 -5.19 -23.98
N LEU A 236 -8.66 -4.72 -23.26
CA LEU A 236 -8.30 -3.31 -23.19
C LEU A 236 -7.58 -2.90 -24.49
N ASN A 237 -8.34 -2.71 -25.57
CA ASN A 237 -7.84 -2.08 -26.82
C ASN A 237 -7.65 -0.55 -26.67
N GLY A 238 -7.22 -0.08 -25.49
CA GLY A 238 -7.14 1.34 -25.14
C GLY A 238 -5.74 1.96 -25.21
N PHE A 239 -4.71 1.17 -25.50
CA PHE A 239 -3.35 1.69 -25.70
C PHE A 239 -2.95 1.51 -27.17
N LYS A 240 -3.35 2.49 -27.98
CA LYS A 240 -2.73 2.81 -29.27
C LYS A 240 -2.37 4.29 -29.27
#